data_AF-A0A8C2ARL5-F1
#
_entry.id   AF-A0A8C2ARL5-F1
#
_cell.length_a   1.000
_cell.length_b   1.000
_cell.length_c   1.000
_cell.angle_alpha   90.00
_cell.angle_beta   90.00
_cell.angle_gamma   90.00
#
_symmetry.space_group_name_H-M   'P 1'
#
loop_
_entity.id
_entity.type
_entity.pdbx_description
1 polymer ?
#
loop_
_entity_poly.entity_id
_entity_poly.type
_entity_poly.pdbx_seq_one_letter_code
_entity_poly.pdbx_strand_id
1 'polypeptide(L)'
;MCDTTVSWNGWYRLFIQGQSVHMPDTCVDMLSCGTHAPLWLNGGHPTVEDGVVTRDVCGHWSNNCCYFQSNPIKVKACPGGYYVYEFVRPSACSLAYCADARNINITSTTVMPETSTTTETTAETTLPAPEIFYPFGSAAGDTINAAADDGSSSVIQLLSPFLFFGRTYQQIYVNNNGHLTFNQPSSSYVPYSFPARGSQDIIAGLWTNLDNSVRGVVSYHQYTSGNVLTRATRDINTHFPNLTFTASWVFVATWNKVSYFNLTNTETSFQVVLISGGNFSFLLMNYGDIAVTGHPVQAGYDTVNSTHYFVIPESINGSFISNLRNSSNVNVLGRWVFRVDGEPRNSILNNNVVGFRIRLSSFLDLTHIKTEQEKLIKQFLYLRPYFL
;
A
#
# COMPACT_ATOMS: atom_id res chain seq x y z
N MET A 1 7.96 -10.96 -6.70
CA MET A 1 8.56 -11.07 -5.35
C MET A 1 8.49 -12.54 -4.96
N CYS A 2 9.54 -13.11 -4.38
CA CYS A 2 9.63 -14.53 -4.09
C CYS A 2 9.70 -14.78 -2.58
N ASP A 3 8.81 -15.62 -2.06
CA ASP A 3 8.68 -15.93 -0.63
C ASP A 3 9.91 -16.67 -0.05
N THR A 4 10.78 -17.20 -0.92
CA THR A 4 12.03 -17.85 -0.49
C THR A 4 13.08 -16.86 0.01
N THR A 5 12.95 -15.56 -0.28
CA THR A 5 13.87 -14.53 0.20
C THR A 5 13.39 -13.86 1.49
N VAL A 6 12.23 -14.26 2.01
CA VAL A 6 11.66 -13.77 3.26
C VAL A 6 12.23 -14.56 4.44
N SER A 7 12.53 -13.88 5.55
CA SER A 7 12.91 -14.54 6.80
C SER A 7 11.65 -14.92 7.57
N TRP A 8 11.38 -16.23 7.66
CA TRP A 8 10.23 -16.80 8.35
C TRP A 8 10.63 -17.13 9.79
N ASN A 9 10.12 -16.35 10.75
CA ASN A 9 10.41 -16.55 12.16
C ASN A 9 9.24 -16.02 13.02
N GLY A 10 8.59 -16.94 13.72
CA GLY A 10 7.55 -16.66 14.70
C GLY A 10 6.16 -17.15 14.28
N TRP A 11 5.18 -16.78 15.10
CA TRP A 11 3.78 -17.12 14.91
C TRP A 11 3.01 -15.98 14.24
N TYR A 12 2.27 -16.31 13.19
CA TYR A 12 1.55 -15.38 12.33
C TYR A 12 0.04 -15.62 12.41
N ARG A 13 -0.74 -14.55 12.50
CA ARG A 13 -2.19 -14.56 12.31
C ARG A 13 -2.52 -13.88 10.99
N LEU A 14 -3.44 -14.45 10.24
CA LEU A 14 -3.85 -13.94 8.93
C LEU A 14 -5.05 -13.00 9.07
N PHE A 15 -5.02 -11.91 8.30
CA PHE A 15 -6.10 -10.91 8.28
C PHE A 15 -6.37 -10.44 6.84
N ILE A 16 -7.64 -10.23 6.51
CA ILE A 16 -8.09 -9.53 5.30
C ILE A 16 -9.10 -8.47 5.77
N GLN A 17 -8.89 -7.20 5.38
CA GLN A 17 -9.74 -6.07 5.78
C GLN A 17 -9.97 -5.96 7.31
N GLY A 18 -8.95 -6.31 8.10
CA GLY A 18 -9.03 -6.32 9.57
C GLY A 18 -9.83 -7.48 10.17
N GLN A 19 -10.47 -8.33 9.35
CA GLN A 19 -11.13 -9.55 9.79
C GLN A 19 -10.14 -10.71 9.82
N SER A 20 -10.31 -11.60 10.79
CA SER A 20 -9.48 -12.80 10.87
C SER A 20 -9.85 -13.78 9.77
N VAL A 21 -8.82 -14.29 9.12
CA VAL A 21 -8.95 -15.35 8.13
C VAL A 21 -7.99 -16.47 8.48
N HIS A 22 -8.14 -17.59 7.80
CA HIS A 22 -7.32 -18.78 8.01
C HIS A 22 -6.80 -19.28 6.67
N MET A 23 -5.78 -20.13 6.68
CA MET A 23 -5.42 -20.85 5.47
C MET A 23 -6.61 -21.68 4.98
N PRO A 24 -6.78 -21.91 3.68
CA PRO A 24 -7.69 -22.93 3.21
C PRO A 24 -7.16 -24.31 3.63
N ASP A 25 -8.05 -25.17 4.11
CA ASP A 25 -7.79 -26.60 4.37
C ASP A 25 -8.36 -27.52 3.30
N THR A 26 -8.83 -26.91 2.20
CA THR A 26 -9.22 -27.57 0.96
C THR A 26 -8.27 -27.16 -0.15
N CYS A 27 -8.11 -28.03 -1.15
CA CYS A 27 -7.32 -27.74 -2.34
C CYS A 27 -7.76 -26.43 -3.01
N VAL A 28 -6.77 -25.61 -3.38
CA VAL A 28 -6.97 -24.32 -4.04
C VAL A 28 -6.53 -24.45 -5.50
N ASP A 29 -7.31 -23.89 -6.43
CA ASP A 29 -7.02 -23.97 -7.87
C ASP A 29 -5.68 -23.35 -8.25
N MET A 30 -5.00 -23.94 -9.23
CA MET A 30 -3.75 -23.41 -9.78
C MET A 30 -3.90 -21.93 -10.18
N LEU A 31 -2.78 -21.18 -10.14
CA LEU A 31 -2.74 -19.74 -10.45
C LEU A 31 -3.53 -18.83 -9.49
N SER A 32 -3.98 -19.35 -8.35
CA SER A 32 -4.66 -18.59 -7.29
C SER A 32 -3.70 -18.00 -6.26
N CYS A 33 -4.22 -17.16 -5.36
CA CYS A 33 -3.44 -16.50 -4.29
C CYS A 33 -2.23 -15.72 -4.82
N GLY A 34 -2.30 -15.32 -6.09
CA GLY A 34 -1.25 -14.62 -6.83
C GLY A 34 0.09 -15.33 -6.90
N THR A 35 0.05 -16.66 -6.91
CA THR A 35 1.20 -17.53 -7.17
C THR A 35 0.84 -18.60 -8.20
N HIS A 36 1.83 -19.32 -8.72
CA HIS A 36 1.56 -20.36 -9.71
C HIS A 36 1.00 -21.63 -9.06
N ALA A 37 1.58 -22.05 -7.93
CA ALA A 37 1.19 -23.23 -7.18
C ALA A 37 0.81 -22.84 -5.73
N PRO A 38 -0.47 -22.61 -5.45
CA PRO A 38 -0.94 -22.16 -4.13
C PRO A 38 -0.76 -23.24 -3.07
N LEU A 39 -0.33 -22.83 -1.88
CA LEU A 39 -0.16 -23.70 -0.71
C LEU A 39 -1.40 -23.66 0.20
N TRP A 40 -1.89 -24.84 0.57
CA TRP A 40 -3.04 -25.06 1.44
C TRP A 40 -2.73 -26.09 2.54
N LEU A 41 -3.52 -26.07 3.61
CA LEU A 41 -3.29 -26.88 4.81
C LEU A 41 -3.85 -28.30 4.62
N ASN A 42 -2.99 -29.31 4.62
CA ASN A 42 -3.42 -30.69 4.50
C ASN A 42 -3.75 -31.28 5.89
N GLY A 43 -5.02 -31.61 6.11
CA GLY A 43 -5.52 -32.24 7.34
C GLY A 43 -6.46 -31.38 8.18
N GLY A 44 -6.76 -30.14 7.80
CA GLY A 44 -7.67 -29.27 8.56
C GLY A 44 -7.03 -28.53 9.72
N HIS A 45 -7.80 -27.62 10.31
CA HIS A 45 -7.38 -26.82 11.45
C HIS A 45 -7.59 -27.57 12.79
N PRO A 46 -6.72 -27.36 13.80
CA PRO A 46 -6.91 -27.93 15.14
C PRO A 46 -8.09 -27.30 15.89
N THR A 47 -8.52 -27.93 16.97
CA THR A 47 -9.36 -27.34 18.02
C THR A 47 -8.50 -26.62 19.08
N VAL A 48 -9.14 -25.89 20.00
CA VAL A 48 -8.40 -25.17 21.06
C VAL A 48 -7.71 -26.16 22.01
N GLU A 49 -8.33 -27.31 22.23
CA GLU A 49 -7.86 -28.40 23.09
C GLU A 49 -6.63 -29.12 22.53
N ASP A 50 -6.47 -29.14 21.20
CA ASP A 50 -5.35 -29.80 20.53
C ASP A 50 -4.00 -29.06 20.73
N GLY A 51 -4.03 -27.79 21.14
CA GLY A 51 -2.83 -26.98 21.35
C GLY A 51 -2.07 -26.69 20.05
N VAL A 52 -0.73 -26.84 20.10
CA VAL A 52 0.13 -26.67 18.92
C VAL A 52 0.24 -28.00 18.17
N VAL A 53 -0.21 -28.03 16.92
CA VAL A 53 -0.10 -29.21 16.06
C VAL A 53 0.74 -28.92 14.83
N THR A 54 1.44 -29.93 14.32
CA THR A 54 2.14 -29.87 13.04
C THR A 54 1.21 -30.35 11.93
N ARG A 55 1.14 -29.61 10.82
CA ARG A 55 0.33 -29.96 9.65
C ARG A 55 1.18 -29.93 8.38
N ASP A 56 0.89 -30.87 7.51
CA ASP A 56 1.47 -30.90 6.17
C ASP A 56 0.87 -29.78 5.32
N VAL A 57 1.65 -29.31 4.36
CA VAL A 57 1.26 -28.24 3.45
C VAL A 57 1.46 -28.72 2.01
N CYS A 58 0.37 -28.68 1.24
CA CYS A 58 0.34 -29.14 -0.13
C CYS A 58 0.27 -27.96 -1.10
N GLY A 59 0.96 -28.07 -2.24
CA GLY A 59 0.92 -27.12 -3.35
C GLY A 59 0.27 -27.74 -4.58
N HIS A 60 -0.76 -27.07 -5.12
CA HIS A 60 -1.47 -27.54 -6.30
C HIS A 60 -0.72 -27.17 -7.58
N TRP A 61 -0.38 -28.18 -8.38
CA TRP A 61 0.16 -28.00 -9.74
C TRP A 61 -0.18 -29.18 -10.65
N SER A 62 -0.24 -28.96 -11.97
CA SER A 62 -0.47 -30.01 -12.96
C SER A 62 -1.71 -30.89 -12.64
N ASN A 63 -2.81 -30.26 -12.21
CA ASN A 63 -4.05 -30.93 -11.76
C ASN A 63 -3.89 -31.94 -10.61
N ASN A 64 -2.78 -31.84 -9.85
CA ASN A 64 -2.57 -32.60 -8.64
C ASN A 64 -2.52 -31.62 -7.45
N CYS A 65 -3.52 -31.73 -6.56
CA CYS A 65 -3.67 -30.88 -5.38
C CYS A 65 -2.50 -30.92 -4.39
N CYS A 66 -1.66 -31.95 -4.44
CA CYS A 66 -0.43 -32.05 -3.65
C CYS A 66 0.74 -32.45 -4.54
N TYR A 67 0.89 -31.79 -5.69
CA TYR A 67 2.05 -31.98 -6.57
C TYR A 67 3.34 -31.54 -5.87
N PHE A 68 3.31 -30.39 -5.20
CA PHE A 68 4.42 -29.91 -4.39
C PHE A 68 4.16 -30.20 -2.92
N GLN A 69 5.06 -30.94 -2.29
CA GLN A 69 5.07 -31.11 -0.84
C GLN A 69 5.95 -30.01 -0.23
N SER A 70 5.32 -29.10 0.51
CA SER A 70 6.05 -28.06 1.25
C SER A 70 6.49 -28.59 2.61
N ASN A 71 7.39 -27.86 3.26
CA ASN A 71 7.77 -28.17 4.64
C ASN A 71 6.53 -28.03 5.56
N PRO A 72 6.33 -28.95 6.51
CA PRO A 72 5.23 -28.86 7.47
C PRO A 72 5.32 -27.56 8.29
N ILE A 73 4.16 -27.05 8.70
CA ILE A 73 4.04 -25.86 9.55
C ILE A 73 3.43 -26.23 10.89
N LYS A 74 3.62 -25.40 11.91
CA LYS A 74 2.83 -25.51 13.13
C LYS A 74 1.61 -24.61 13.06
N VAL A 75 0.49 -25.08 13.59
CA VAL A 75 -0.76 -24.32 13.68
C VAL A 75 -1.38 -24.53 15.06
N LYS A 76 -2.02 -23.49 15.57
CA LYS A 76 -2.73 -23.50 16.86
C LYS A 76 -4.04 -22.75 16.74
N ALA A 77 -5.12 -23.32 17.28
CA ALA A 77 -6.39 -22.62 17.46
C ALA A 77 -6.36 -21.77 18.74
N CYS A 78 -6.98 -20.61 18.69
CA CYS A 78 -7.03 -19.67 19.80
C CYS A 78 -8.49 -19.46 20.27
N PRO A 79 -8.75 -19.26 21.57
CA PRO A 79 -10.09 -19.11 22.13
C PRO A 79 -10.96 -18.00 21.50
N GLY A 80 -10.34 -17.02 20.83
CA GLY A 80 -11.04 -15.95 20.11
C GLY A 80 -11.53 -16.33 18.71
N GLY A 81 -11.61 -17.62 18.37
CA GLY A 81 -12.13 -18.08 17.07
C GLY A 81 -11.20 -17.79 15.89
N TYR A 82 -9.88 -17.87 16.10
CA TYR A 82 -8.88 -17.65 15.05
C TYR A 82 -7.70 -18.62 15.19
N TYR A 83 -6.87 -18.69 14.15
CA TYR A 83 -5.69 -19.55 14.11
C TYR A 83 -4.41 -18.72 14.02
N VAL A 84 -3.34 -19.28 14.56
CA VAL A 84 -1.96 -18.79 14.37
C VAL A 84 -1.11 -19.88 13.76
N TYR A 85 -0.17 -19.49 12.91
CA TYR A 85 0.67 -20.39 12.13
C TYR A 85 2.15 -20.04 12.34
N GLU A 86 2.98 -21.03 12.60
CA GLU A 86 4.44 -20.91 12.49
C GLU A 86 4.82 -21.34 11.07
N PHE A 87 4.76 -20.38 10.14
CA PHE A 87 5.09 -20.63 8.75
C PHE A 87 6.58 -20.88 8.56
N VAL A 88 6.90 -21.64 7.54
CA VAL A 88 8.27 -21.96 7.15
C VAL A 88 8.50 -21.52 5.71
N ARG A 89 9.77 -21.36 5.35
CA ARG A 89 10.15 -20.96 4.00
C ARG A 89 9.63 -21.98 2.97
N PRO A 90 8.87 -21.55 1.94
CA PRO A 90 8.50 -22.42 0.83
C PRO A 90 9.73 -22.91 0.05
N SER A 91 9.64 -24.11 -0.53
CA SER A 91 10.76 -24.74 -1.24
C SER A 91 11.07 -24.12 -2.61
N ALA A 92 10.14 -23.36 -3.20
CA ALA A 92 10.29 -22.74 -4.50
C ALA A 92 9.58 -21.38 -4.60
N CYS A 93 10.03 -20.52 -5.52
CA CYS A 93 9.45 -19.18 -5.73
C CYS A 93 8.03 -19.18 -6.33
N SER A 94 7.63 -20.29 -6.94
CA SER A 94 6.28 -20.49 -7.49
C SER A 94 5.25 -20.90 -6.44
N LEU A 95 5.66 -21.03 -5.17
CA LEU A 95 4.81 -21.43 -4.04
C LEU A 95 4.55 -20.23 -3.12
N ALA A 96 3.30 -20.06 -2.71
CA ALA A 96 2.90 -19.08 -1.69
C ALA A 96 1.71 -19.62 -0.88
N TYR A 97 1.66 -19.29 0.40
CA TYR A 97 0.53 -19.64 1.27
C TYR A 97 -0.75 -18.88 0.89
N CYS A 98 -1.89 -19.54 0.97
CA CYS A 98 -3.19 -18.92 0.72
C CYS A 98 -3.87 -18.47 2.01
N ALA A 99 -4.76 -17.49 1.89
CA ALA A 99 -5.73 -17.13 2.92
C ALA A 99 -7.16 -17.25 2.37
N ASP A 100 -8.03 -17.90 3.12
CA ASP A 100 -9.43 -18.13 2.80
C ASP A 100 -10.29 -16.94 3.20
N ALA A 101 -10.91 -16.30 2.21
CA ALA A 101 -11.77 -15.13 2.39
C ALA A 101 -13.28 -15.47 2.38
N ARG A 102 -13.67 -16.74 2.27
CA ARG A 102 -15.08 -17.16 2.09
C ARG A 102 -16.01 -16.74 3.23
N ASN A 103 -15.48 -16.55 4.44
CA ASN A 103 -16.26 -16.16 5.62
C ASN A 103 -16.26 -14.65 5.90
N ILE A 104 -15.68 -13.84 5.01
CA ILE A 104 -15.75 -12.39 5.12
C ILE A 104 -17.11 -11.97 4.58
N ASN A 105 -17.99 -11.45 5.45
CA ASN A 105 -19.20 -10.75 5.03
C ASN A 105 -18.80 -9.47 4.30
N ILE A 106 -18.50 -9.60 3.01
CA ILE A 106 -18.46 -8.47 2.10
C ILE A 106 -19.93 -8.10 1.88
N THR A 107 -20.47 -7.22 2.72
CA THR A 107 -21.66 -6.46 2.32
C THR A 107 -21.22 -5.58 1.16
N SER A 108 -21.28 -6.14 -0.04
CA SER A 108 -21.40 -5.38 -1.27
C SER A 108 -22.74 -4.67 -1.16
N THR A 109 -22.75 -3.42 -0.68
CA THR A 109 -23.89 -2.52 -0.89
C THR A 109 -23.97 -2.21 -2.37
N THR A 110 -24.49 -3.15 -3.15
CA THR A 110 -25.09 -2.89 -4.46
C THR A 110 -26.41 -2.19 -4.20
N VAL A 111 -26.37 -0.87 -3.98
CA VAL A 111 -27.57 -0.04 -4.12
C VAL A 111 -27.82 0.08 -5.62
N MET A 112 -28.67 -0.79 -6.13
CA MET A 112 -29.28 -0.63 -7.44
C MET A 112 -30.27 0.55 -7.33
N PRO A 113 -30.14 1.63 -8.11
CA PRO A 113 -31.13 2.71 -8.07
C PRO A 113 -32.40 2.20 -8.75
N GLU A 114 -33.52 2.18 -8.03
CA GLU A 114 -34.84 2.05 -8.63
C GLU A 114 -35.08 3.24 -9.58
N THR A 115 -35.53 2.90 -10.77
CA THR A 115 -35.95 3.87 -11.79
C THR A 115 -37.21 4.56 -11.30
N SER A 116 -37.08 5.81 -10.86
CA SER A 116 -38.19 6.73 -10.71
C SER A 116 -38.05 7.84 -11.72
N THR A 117 -38.98 7.85 -12.68
CA THR A 117 -39.11 8.82 -13.74
C THR A 117 -39.55 10.16 -13.14
N THR A 118 -38.64 11.13 -13.10
CA THR A 118 -39.01 12.54 -12.93
C THR A 118 -38.11 13.39 -13.84
N THR A 119 -38.75 13.98 -14.84
CA THR A 119 -38.25 15.06 -15.68
C THR A 119 -37.81 16.22 -14.81
N GLU A 120 -36.53 16.60 -14.87
CA GLU A 120 -36.12 17.98 -14.62
C GLU A 120 -34.73 18.31 -15.16
N THR A 121 -34.56 19.61 -15.36
CA THR A 121 -33.78 20.32 -16.36
C THR A 121 -32.26 20.31 -16.11
N THR A 122 -31.51 20.25 -17.21
CA THR A 122 -30.04 20.29 -17.31
C THR A 122 -29.37 21.40 -16.49
N ALA A 123 -28.58 20.99 -15.50
CA ALA A 123 -27.41 21.72 -15.00
C ALA A 123 -26.26 20.72 -14.78
N GLU A 124 -25.12 20.95 -15.45
CA GLU A 124 -23.92 20.14 -15.34
C GLU A 124 -23.43 20.10 -13.88
N THR A 125 -23.50 18.91 -13.26
CA THR A 125 -22.94 18.67 -11.93
C THR A 125 -21.69 17.82 -12.10
N THR A 126 -20.53 18.43 -11.86
CA THR A 126 -19.24 17.77 -11.73
C THR A 126 -19.29 16.76 -10.58
N LEU A 127 -19.01 15.48 -10.86
CA LEU A 127 -18.88 14.43 -9.84
C LEU A 127 -17.84 14.85 -8.79
N PRO A 128 -18.12 14.75 -7.48
CA PRO A 128 -17.14 15.08 -6.45
C PRO A 128 -15.99 14.08 -6.52
N ALA A 129 -14.78 14.58 -6.29
CA ALA A 129 -13.59 13.73 -6.20
C ALA A 129 -13.72 12.68 -5.09
N PRO A 130 -12.95 11.57 -5.16
CA PRO A 130 -12.97 10.53 -4.12
C PRO A 130 -12.72 11.14 -2.73
N GLU A 131 -13.53 10.78 -1.72
CA GLU A 131 -13.52 11.33 -0.35
C GLU A 131 -12.12 11.32 0.32
N ILE A 132 -11.26 10.40 -0.11
CA ILE A 132 -9.89 10.25 0.35
C ILE A 132 -8.93 11.38 -0.11
N PHE A 133 -9.21 12.07 -1.22
CA PHE A 133 -8.33 13.10 -1.75
C PHE A 133 -8.36 14.38 -0.92
N TYR A 134 -7.20 15.01 -0.78
CA TYR A 134 -7.08 16.39 -0.34
C TYR A 134 -7.64 17.31 -1.42
N PRO A 135 -8.17 18.52 -1.09
CA PRO A 135 -8.68 19.45 -2.08
C PRO A 135 -7.66 19.69 -3.22
N PHE A 136 -8.15 19.66 -4.46
CA PHE A 136 -7.34 19.86 -5.67
C PHE A 136 -8.18 20.50 -6.78
N GLY A 137 -7.50 20.88 -7.86
CA GLY A 137 -8.09 21.52 -9.03
C GLY A 137 -8.25 23.04 -8.84
N SER A 138 -8.89 23.68 -9.82
CA SER A 138 -9.00 25.14 -9.89
C SER A 138 -9.69 25.75 -8.67
N ALA A 139 -10.73 25.10 -8.14
CA ALA A 139 -11.44 25.54 -6.94
C ALA A 139 -10.57 25.50 -5.67
N ALA A 140 -9.53 24.66 -5.64
CA ALA A 140 -8.57 24.59 -4.55
C ALA A 140 -7.37 25.55 -4.75
N GLY A 141 -7.28 26.21 -5.90
CA GLY A 141 -6.19 27.13 -6.24
C GLY A 141 -4.95 26.44 -6.82
N ASP A 142 -5.07 25.21 -7.31
CA ASP A 142 -3.93 24.46 -7.85
C ASP A 142 -3.29 25.15 -9.06
N THR A 143 -1.96 25.08 -9.13
CA THR A 143 -1.21 25.31 -10.36
C THR A 143 -1.28 24.06 -11.21
N ILE A 144 -1.55 24.22 -12.51
CA ILE A 144 -1.64 23.12 -13.47
C ILE A 144 -0.30 22.96 -14.19
N ASN A 145 0.22 21.73 -14.26
CA ASN A 145 1.35 21.39 -15.12
C ASN A 145 0.95 21.53 -16.59
N ALA A 146 1.90 21.92 -17.44
CA ALA A 146 1.70 21.90 -18.88
C ALA A 146 1.30 20.48 -19.35
N ALA A 147 0.34 20.43 -20.26
CA ALA A 147 -0.12 19.22 -20.90
C ALA A 147 0.95 18.77 -21.91
N ALA A 148 1.69 17.71 -21.57
CA ALA A 148 2.81 17.18 -22.35
C ALA A 148 3.13 15.76 -21.87
N ASP A 149 3.28 14.82 -22.80
CA ASP A 149 3.53 13.38 -22.55
C ASP A 149 4.62 13.14 -21.49
N ASP A 150 5.89 13.42 -21.82
CA ASP A 150 7.02 13.28 -20.90
C ASP A 150 7.36 14.57 -20.13
N GLY A 151 6.33 15.37 -19.86
CA GLY A 151 6.47 16.69 -19.25
C GLY A 151 6.79 16.66 -17.75
N SER A 152 7.30 17.79 -17.26
CA SER A 152 7.46 18.06 -15.83
C SER A 152 7.20 19.54 -15.55
N SER A 153 6.89 19.87 -14.30
CA SER A 153 6.78 21.25 -13.86
C SER A 153 8.12 21.99 -14.04
N SER A 154 8.06 23.32 -14.07
CA SER A 154 9.22 24.13 -13.68
C SER A 154 9.59 23.88 -12.21
N VAL A 155 10.71 24.44 -11.74
CA VAL A 155 11.10 24.32 -10.33
C VAL A 155 10.02 24.92 -9.44
N ILE A 156 9.53 24.15 -8.48
CA ILE A 156 8.56 24.61 -7.50
C ILE A 156 9.32 24.89 -6.20
N GLN A 157 9.43 26.16 -5.83
CA GLN A 157 10.01 26.55 -4.54
C GLN A 157 9.03 26.18 -3.42
N LEU A 158 9.51 25.44 -2.42
CA LEU A 158 8.70 25.03 -1.29
C LEU A 158 8.57 26.20 -0.32
N LEU A 159 7.35 26.48 0.13
CA LEU A 159 7.06 27.53 1.12
C LEU A 159 7.58 27.15 2.52
N SER A 160 7.89 25.88 2.74
CA SER A 160 8.58 25.36 3.92
C SER A 160 9.54 24.27 3.47
N PRO A 161 10.74 24.16 4.06
CA PRO A 161 11.63 23.04 3.80
C PRO A 161 10.95 21.71 4.13
N PHE A 162 11.22 20.69 3.32
CA PHE A 162 10.73 19.32 3.52
C PHE A 162 11.89 18.38 3.82
N LEU A 163 11.82 17.66 4.94
CA LEU A 163 12.85 16.72 5.35
C LEU A 163 12.50 15.33 4.83
N PHE A 164 13.34 14.80 3.95
CA PHE A 164 13.19 13.48 3.34
C PHE A 164 14.43 12.64 3.60
N PHE A 165 14.31 11.70 4.55
CA PHE A 165 15.34 10.78 5.01
C PHE A 165 16.70 11.44 5.29
N GLY A 166 16.68 12.51 6.09
CA GLY A 166 17.88 13.28 6.46
C GLY A 166 18.30 14.36 5.46
N ARG A 167 17.70 14.40 4.26
CA ARG A 167 17.96 15.44 3.27
C ARG A 167 16.85 16.48 3.33
N THR A 168 17.22 17.74 3.50
CA THR A 168 16.26 18.84 3.50
C THR A 168 16.17 19.43 2.10
N TYR A 169 14.96 19.46 1.55
CA TYR A 169 14.66 20.02 0.24
C TYR A 169 13.90 21.33 0.37
N GLN A 170 14.25 22.28 -0.50
CA GLN A 170 13.61 23.59 -0.62
C GLN A 170 12.88 23.75 -1.97
N GLN A 171 12.95 22.72 -2.80
CA GLN A 171 12.36 22.71 -4.12
C GLN A 171 11.87 21.31 -4.46
N ILE A 172 10.92 21.22 -5.39
CA ILE A 172 10.38 19.98 -5.91
C ILE A 172 9.97 20.16 -7.38
N TYR A 173 9.83 19.05 -8.08
CA TYR A 173 9.29 18.97 -9.42
C TYR A 173 8.18 17.92 -9.45
N VAL A 174 7.07 18.25 -10.10
CA VAL A 174 5.94 17.34 -10.34
C VAL A 174 6.06 16.86 -11.77
N ASN A 175 6.29 15.56 -11.97
CA ASN A 175 6.42 14.98 -13.31
C ASN A 175 5.09 14.39 -13.80
N ASN A 176 4.77 14.54 -15.09
CA ASN A 176 3.50 14.10 -15.66
C ASN A 176 3.33 12.57 -15.63
N ASN A 177 4.44 11.82 -15.68
CA ASN A 177 4.53 10.37 -15.51
C ASN A 177 4.41 9.88 -14.05
N GLY A 178 3.89 10.69 -13.13
CA GLY A 178 3.39 10.19 -11.84
C GLY A 178 4.41 10.09 -10.69
N HIS A 179 5.53 10.79 -10.80
CA HIS A 179 6.54 10.86 -9.76
C HIS A 179 6.97 12.29 -9.42
N LEU A 180 7.59 12.45 -8.26
CA LEU A 180 8.20 13.69 -7.79
C LEU A 180 9.71 13.51 -7.69
N THR A 181 10.43 14.56 -8.05
CA THR A 181 11.87 14.67 -7.88
C THR A 181 12.21 15.99 -7.18
N PHE A 182 13.39 16.07 -6.56
CA PHE A 182 13.77 17.28 -5.82
C PHE A 182 14.86 18.12 -6.51
N ASN A 183 15.83 17.49 -7.17
CA ASN A 183 17.00 18.22 -7.68
C ASN A 183 16.81 18.79 -9.09
N GLN A 184 16.11 18.07 -9.95
CA GLN A 184 15.94 18.41 -11.37
C GLN A 184 14.65 17.79 -11.91
N PRO A 185 14.05 18.37 -12.97
CA PRO A 185 12.95 17.73 -13.67
C PRO A 185 13.44 16.43 -14.32
N SER A 186 12.51 15.51 -14.53
CA SER A 186 12.74 14.24 -15.23
C SER A 186 11.83 14.19 -16.45
N SER A 187 12.24 13.45 -17.48
CA SER A 187 11.40 13.06 -18.62
C SER A 187 11.26 11.53 -18.71
N SER A 188 11.56 10.83 -17.62
CA SER A 188 11.57 9.35 -17.63
C SER A 188 10.15 8.82 -17.46
N TYR A 189 9.65 8.08 -18.44
CA TYR A 189 8.33 7.42 -18.41
C TYR A 189 8.39 5.94 -18.02
N VAL A 190 9.52 5.27 -18.25
CA VAL A 190 9.71 3.88 -17.82
C VAL A 190 10.27 3.85 -16.40
N PRO A 191 9.52 3.31 -15.43
CA PRO A 191 10.05 3.15 -14.08
C PRO A 191 11.18 2.13 -14.02
N TYR A 192 12.20 2.43 -13.22
CA TYR A 192 13.13 1.42 -12.70
C TYR A 192 12.57 0.77 -11.43
N SER A 193 12.99 -0.45 -11.14
CA SER A 193 12.60 -1.15 -9.91
C SER A 193 13.31 -0.57 -8.70
N PHE A 194 12.57 -0.37 -7.59
CA PHE A 194 13.20 -0.08 -6.30
C PHE A 194 13.58 -1.38 -5.57
N PRO A 195 14.74 -1.46 -4.89
CA PRO A 195 15.75 -0.42 -4.78
C PRO A 195 16.56 -0.27 -6.08
N ALA A 196 16.72 0.95 -6.55
CA ALA A 196 17.41 1.32 -7.78
C ALA A 196 18.91 1.55 -7.57
N ARG A 197 19.32 1.84 -6.33
CA ARG A 197 20.67 2.28 -5.97
C ARG A 197 21.15 3.47 -6.82
N GLY A 198 20.21 4.36 -7.16
CA GLY A 198 20.44 5.52 -8.01
C GLY A 198 21.05 6.72 -7.26
N SER A 199 21.30 7.81 -7.98
CA SER A 199 21.88 9.04 -7.45
C SER A 199 20.85 10.12 -7.09
N GLN A 200 19.56 9.77 -7.04
CA GLN A 200 18.47 10.72 -6.87
C GLN A 200 17.41 10.19 -5.90
N ASP A 201 16.87 11.10 -5.08
CA ASP A 201 15.67 10.86 -4.29
C ASP A 201 14.43 11.03 -5.18
N ILE A 202 13.53 10.04 -5.13
CA ILE A 202 12.32 9.98 -5.93
C ILE A 202 11.13 9.52 -5.08
N ILE A 203 9.97 10.13 -5.31
CA ILE A 203 8.68 9.68 -4.78
C ILE A 203 7.81 9.30 -5.98
N ALA A 204 7.59 8.01 -6.18
CA ALA A 204 6.72 7.50 -7.23
C ALA A 204 5.30 7.34 -6.67
N GLY A 205 4.42 8.31 -6.91
CA GLY A 205 3.01 8.18 -6.55
C GLY A 205 2.36 7.04 -7.33
N LEU A 206 2.54 7.08 -8.65
CA LEU A 206 2.32 5.97 -9.57
C LEU A 206 3.14 6.24 -10.84
N TRP A 207 4.40 5.81 -10.83
CA TRP A 207 5.30 6.05 -11.94
C TRP A 207 5.06 5.06 -13.07
N THR A 208 4.61 5.58 -14.20
CA THR A 208 4.38 4.85 -15.45
C THR A 208 4.23 5.82 -16.61
N ASN A 209 4.07 5.33 -17.83
CA ASN A 209 3.93 6.15 -19.03
C ASN A 209 2.50 6.75 -19.12
N LEU A 210 2.30 7.89 -18.47
CA LEU A 210 1.07 8.68 -18.40
C LEU A 210 1.16 9.86 -19.38
N ASP A 211 0.07 10.14 -20.08
CA ASP A 211 -0.02 11.21 -21.05
C ASP A 211 -1.18 12.15 -20.71
N ASN A 212 -0.84 13.30 -20.13
CA ASN A 212 -1.79 14.37 -19.83
C ASN A 212 -2.00 15.35 -21.01
N SER A 213 -1.32 15.16 -22.14
CA SER A 213 -1.56 15.94 -23.36
C SER A 213 -2.87 15.56 -24.06
N VAL A 214 -3.33 14.33 -23.82
CA VAL A 214 -4.57 13.79 -24.37
C VAL A 214 -5.74 13.93 -23.40
N ARG A 215 -5.55 13.53 -22.13
CA ARG A 215 -6.63 13.52 -21.14
C ARG A 215 -6.10 13.66 -19.71
N GLY A 216 -6.91 14.30 -18.88
CA GLY A 216 -6.65 14.48 -17.46
C GLY A 216 -5.76 15.68 -17.17
N VAL A 217 -5.58 15.94 -15.89
CA VAL A 217 -4.85 17.12 -15.42
C VAL A 217 -3.88 16.69 -14.34
N VAL A 218 -2.65 17.21 -14.43
CA VAL A 218 -1.65 17.12 -13.37
C VAL A 218 -1.57 18.50 -12.72
N SER A 219 -1.84 18.59 -11.43
CA SER A 219 -1.91 19.85 -10.71
C SER A 219 -1.32 19.75 -9.32
N TYR A 220 -0.92 20.88 -8.74
CA TYR A 220 -0.37 20.91 -7.39
C TYR A 220 -0.67 22.22 -6.66
N HIS A 221 -0.68 22.17 -5.32
CA HIS A 221 -0.82 23.33 -4.47
C HIS A 221 -0.07 23.18 -3.15
N GLN A 222 0.23 24.32 -2.51
CA GLN A 222 0.89 24.40 -1.21
C GLN A 222 0.02 25.16 -0.22
N TYR A 223 -0.13 24.62 0.98
CA TYR A 223 -0.92 25.20 2.05
C TYR A 223 -0.02 25.49 3.26
N THR A 224 -0.13 26.70 3.81
CA THR A 224 0.50 27.12 5.08
C THR A 224 -0.53 27.55 6.12
N SER A 225 -1.82 27.52 5.78
CA SER A 225 -2.93 27.85 6.67
C SER A 225 -4.23 27.17 6.20
N GLY A 226 -5.28 27.25 7.01
CA GLY A 226 -6.63 26.78 6.64
C GLY A 226 -6.94 25.32 7.02
N ASN A 227 -8.10 24.88 6.56
CA ASN A 227 -8.68 23.56 6.85
C ASN A 227 -7.84 22.38 6.37
N VAL A 228 -7.01 22.56 5.33
CA VAL A 228 -6.08 21.52 4.85
C VAL A 228 -5.04 21.15 5.91
N LEU A 229 -4.47 22.13 6.63
CA LEU A 229 -3.54 21.87 7.73
C LEU A 229 -4.24 21.17 8.91
N THR A 230 -5.48 21.56 9.21
CA THR A 230 -6.29 20.91 10.25
C THR A 230 -6.55 19.44 9.91
N ARG A 231 -6.89 19.13 8.64
CA ARG A 231 -7.07 17.75 8.16
C ARG A 231 -5.75 16.97 8.23
N ALA A 232 -4.66 17.52 7.72
CA ALA A 232 -3.33 16.92 7.78
C ALA A 232 -2.90 16.59 9.22
N THR A 233 -3.11 17.54 10.14
CA THR A 233 -2.85 17.34 11.56
C THR A 233 -3.66 16.19 12.14
N ARG A 234 -4.96 16.12 11.83
CA ARG A 234 -5.85 15.05 12.29
C ARG A 234 -5.43 13.69 11.72
N ASP A 235 -5.19 13.62 10.41
CA ASP A 235 -4.82 12.40 9.71
C ASP A 235 -3.52 11.83 10.30
N ILE A 236 -2.49 12.67 10.42
CA ILE A 236 -1.22 12.25 11.02
C ILE A 236 -1.42 11.83 12.47
N ASN A 237 -2.08 12.60 13.33
CA ASN A 237 -2.26 12.19 14.74
C ASN A 237 -3.09 10.89 14.87
N THR A 238 -4.01 10.62 13.96
CA THR A 238 -4.84 9.40 13.94
C THR A 238 -4.00 8.15 13.64
N HIS A 239 -3.12 8.21 12.65
CA HIS A 239 -2.20 7.11 12.31
C HIS A 239 -0.95 7.09 13.21
N PHE A 240 -0.72 8.26 13.80
CA PHE A 240 0.27 8.85 14.69
C PHE A 240 0.16 8.76 16.22
N PRO A 241 -0.71 8.02 16.94
CA PRO A 241 -1.11 8.37 18.32
C PRO A 241 -0.02 8.64 19.36
N ASN A 242 1.14 7.98 19.27
CA ASN A 242 2.28 8.25 20.17
C ASN A 242 3.14 9.48 19.77
N LEU A 243 2.70 10.27 18.81
CA LEU A 243 3.31 11.53 18.37
C LEU A 243 2.29 12.65 18.62
N THR A 244 2.76 13.79 19.12
CA THR A 244 1.99 15.04 19.12
C THR A 244 2.44 15.84 17.92
N PHE A 245 1.63 15.83 16.86
CA PHE A 245 1.95 16.49 15.60
C PHE A 245 0.99 17.66 15.33
N THR A 246 1.51 18.70 14.68
CA THR A 246 0.72 19.80 14.11
C THR A 246 1.34 20.17 12.77
N ALA A 247 0.54 20.10 11.70
CA ALA A 247 1.00 20.47 10.37
C ALA A 247 1.17 21.99 10.29
N SER A 248 2.33 22.43 9.82
CA SER A 248 2.62 23.82 9.46
C SER A 248 2.66 24.04 7.95
N TRP A 249 2.79 22.96 7.18
CA TRP A 249 2.86 23.02 5.72
C TRP A 249 2.35 21.71 5.09
N VAL A 250 1.61 21.84 3.98
CA VAL A 250 1.13 20.71 3.18
C VAL A 250 1.34 21.01 1.70
N PHE A 251 1.93 20.09 0.95
CA PHE A 251 1.99 20.10 -0.51
C PHE A 251 1.13 18.97 -1.04
N VAL A 252 0.25 19.26 -2.00
CA VAL A 252 -0.62 18.29 -2.66
C VAL A 252 -0.28 18.30 -4.14
N ALA A 253 0.09 17.17 -4.71
CA ALA A 253 0.14 16.94 -6.16
C ALA A 253 -0.89 15.89 -6.55
N THR A 254 -1.65 16.16 -7.60
CA THR A 254 -2.76 15.33 -8.07
C THR A 254 -2.59 15.03 -9.55
N TRP A 255 -2.72 13.77 -9.91
CA TRP A 255 -2.97 13.32 -11.27
C TRP A 255 -4.44 12.94 -11.31
N ASN A 256 -5.26 13.72 -11.99
CA ASN A 256 -6.71 13.54 -12.04
C ASN A 256 -7.13 13.06 -13.43
N LYS A 257 -7.68 11.85 -13.49
CA LYS A 257 -8.18 11.21 -14.72
C LYS A 257 -7.16 11.22 -15.87
N VAL A 258 -5.87 11.06 -15.56
CA VAL A 258 -4.80 11.07 -16.57
C VAL A 258 -4.82 9.73 -17.32
N SER A 259 -4.75 9.77 -18.65
CA SER A 259 -4.67 8.56 -19.48
C SER A 259 -3.24 8.02 -19.56
N TYR A 260 -3.06 6.75 -19.90
CA TYR A 260 -1.75 6.25 -20.32
C TYR A 260 -1.45 6.62 -21.78
N PHE A 261 -0.17 6.77 -22.11
CA PHE A 261 0.28 6.95 -23.49
C PHE A 261 -0.30 5.87 -24.40
N ASN A 262 -0.84 6.25 -25.56
CA ASN A 262 -1.54 5.36 -26.50
C ASN A 262 -2.76 4.57 -25.96
N LEU A 263 -3.22 4.80 -24.72
CA LEU A 263 -4.43 4.20 -24.15
C LEU A 263 -5.41 5.29 -23.73
N THR A 264 -5.86 6.09 -24.69
CA THR A 264 -6.57 7.36 -24.45
C THR A 264 -7.89 7.21 -23.69
N ASN A 265 -8.54 6.04 -23.74
CA ASN A 265 -9.79 5.75 -23.03
C ASN A 265 -9.61 5.41 -21.54
N THR A 266 -8.38 5.44 -21.02
CA THR A 266 -8.09 5.14 -19.62
C THR A 266 -8.18 6.39 -18.75
N GLU A 267 -8.58 6.22 -17.50
CA GLU A 267 -8.58 7.26 -16.48
C GLU A 267 -7.88 6.75 -15.23
N THR A 268 -6.83 7.46 -14.80
CA THR A 268 -6.09 7.13 -13.59
C THR A 268 -5.98 8.35 -12.69
N SER A 269 -6.42 8.20 -11.44
CA SER A 269 -6.47 9.26 -10.45
C SER A 269 -5.74 8.90 -9.16
N PHE A 270 -4.77 9.71 -8.75
CA PHE A 270 -4.03 9.55 -7.49
C PHE A 270 -3.44 10.88 -7.02
N GLN A 271 -3.04 10.91 -5.75
CA GLN A 271 -2.36 12.05 -5.12
C GLN A 271 -1.11 11.64 -4.38
N VAL A 272 -0.13 12.54 -4.38
CA VAL A 272 0.99 12.54 -3.43
C VAL A 272 0.84 13.77 -2.56
N VAL A 273 0.84 13.58 -1.23
CA VAL A 273 0.72 14.66 -0.26
C VAL A 273 1.92 14.65 0.68
N LEU A 274 2.67 15.76 0.72
CA LEU A 274 3.78 15.95 1.65
C LEU A 274 3.31 16.83 2.79
N ILE A 275 3.54 16.43 4.03
CA ILE A 275 3.09 17.13 5.22
C ILE A 275 4.30 17.39 6.11
N SER A 276 4.51 18.65 6.50
CA SER A 276 5.57 19.05 7.43
C SER A 276 4.98 19.75 8.66
N GLY A 277 5.57 19.47 9.82
CA GLY A 277 5.39 20.21 11.07
C GLY A 277 6.70 20.84 11.54
N GLY A 278 7.60 21.15 10.62
CA GLY A 278 8.97 21.60 10.90
C GLY A 278 9.93 20.43 11.15
N ASN A 279 9.76 19.74 12.29
CA ASN A 279 10.68 18.66 12.70
C ASN A 279 10.23 17.25 12.25
N PHE A 280 8.97 17.13 11.85
CA PHE A 280 8.40 15.87 11.36
C PHE A 280 7.93 16.07 9.93
N SER A 281 8.18 15.06 9.10
CA SER A 281 7.80 15.05 7.68
C SER A 281 7.12 13.73 7.36
N PHE A 282 5.99 13.81 6.67
CA PHE A 282 5.19 12.68 6.28
C PHE A 282 4.90 12.72 4.79
N LEU A 283 4.86 11.54 4.18
CA LEU A 283 4.48 11.29 2.81
C LEU A 283 3.19 10.48 2.81
N LEU A 284 2.15 10.99 2.16
CA LEU A 284 0.92 10.27 1.89
C LEU A 284 0.81 10.00 0.39
N MET A 285 0.27 8.83 0.06
CA MET A 285 -0.21 8.52 -1.28
C MET A 285 -1.68 8.11 -1.18
N ASN A 286 -2.54 8.78 -1.95
CA ASN A 286 -3.96 8.47 -2.01
C ASN A 286 -4.31 7.97 -3.42
N TYR A 287 -5.00 6.85 -3.50
CA TYR A 287 -5.38 6.21 -4.75
C TYR A 287 -6.90 6.26 -4.93
N GLY A 288 -7.34 6.85 -6.04
CA GLY A 288 -8.73 6.82 -6.48
C GLY A 288 -8.94 5.69 -7.48
N ASP A 289 -9.76 5.94 -8.50
CA ASP A 289 -9.90 5.00 -9.61
C ASP A 289 -8.64 5.01 -10.49
N ILE A 290 -8.11 3.80 -10.74
CA ILE A 290 -6.89 3.59 -11.52
C ILE A 290 -7.22 2.54 -12.57
N ALA A 291 -7.16 2.93 -13.84
CA ALA A 291 -7.30 1.99 -14.95
C ALA A 291 -6.13 1.00 -14.98
N VAL A 292 -6.43 -0.26 -15.32
CA VAL A 292 -5.39 -1.27 -15.56
C VAL A 292 -4.56 -0.91 -16.80
N THR A 293 -3.31 -1.36 -16.83
CA THR A 293 -2.40 -1.10 -17.96
C THR A 293 -1.42 -2.25 -18.19
N GLY A 294 -0.94 -2.36 -19.43
CA GLY A 294 0.20 -3.21 -19.78
C GLY A 294 1.56 -2.53 -19.56
N HIS A 295 1.59 -1.24 -19.24
CA HIS A 295 2.82 -0.50 -19.02
C HIS A 295 3.51 -0.95 -17.72
N PRO A 296 4.86 -0.87 -17.65
CA PRO A 296 5.58 -0.98 -16.39
C PRO A 296 5.10 0.10 -15.42
N VAL A 297 4.91 -0.28 -14.15
CA VAL A 297 4.42 0.59 -13.08
C VAL A 297 5.32 0.46 -11.86
N GLN A 298 5.46 1.54 -11.10
CA GLN A 298 6.16 1.55 -9.81
C GLN A 298 5.49 2.56 -8.88
N ALA A 299 5.19 2.18 -7.64
CA ALA A 299 4.73 3.11 -6.62
C ALA A 299 5.50 2.91 -5.31
N GLY A 300 5.68 4.00 -4.57
CA GLY A 300 6.51 4.07 -3.36
C GLY A 300 7.58 5.15 -3.46
N TYR A 301 8.75 4.91 -2.88
CA TYR A 301 9.84 5.88 -2.89
C TYR A 301 11.19 5.20 -2.85
N ASP A 302 12.22 5.91 -3.29
CA ASP A 302 13.61 5.46 -3.23
C ASP A 302 14.52 6.68 -3.01
N THR A 303 15.57 6.48 -2.23
CA THR A 303 16.56 7.52 -1.92
C THR A 303 17.85 7.29 -2.69
N VAL A 304 18.74 8.28 -2.70
CA VAL A 304 20.12 8.14 -3.15
C VAL A 304 20.75 6.89 -2.52
N ASN A 305 21.35 6.04 -3.35
CA ASN A 305 21.93 4.73 -3.01
C ASN A 305 20.95 3.75 -2.36
N SER A 306 19.65 4.02 -2.41
CA SER A 306 18.59 3.25 -1.76
C SER A 306 18.83 3.02 -0.27
N THR A 307 19.35 4.02 0.43
CA THR A 307 19.52 3.98 1.90
C THR A 307 18.19 3.75 2.62
N HIS A 308 17.13 4.30 2.06
CA HIS A 308 15.73 4.05 2.40
C HIS A 308 14.94 3.88 1.10
N TYR A 309 14.06 2.90 1.04
CA TYR A 309 13.15 2.70 -0.08
C TYR A 309 11.92 1.92 0.37
N PHE A 310 10.83 2.06 -0.39
CA PHE A 310 9.63 1.26 -0.21
C PHE A 310 8.96 1.01 -1.56
N VAL A 311 8.48 -0.21 -1.76
CA VAL A 311 7.64 -0.59 -2.91
C VAL A 311 6.26 -0.92 -2.37
N ILE A 312 5.23 -0.23 -2.88
CA ILE A 312 3.86 -0.56 -2.51
C ILE A 312 3.53 -1.97 -3.04
N PRO A 313 3.00 -2.89 -2.23
CA PRO A 313 2.59 -4.20 -2.70
C PRO A 313 1.61 -4.10 -3.88
N GLU A 314 1.76 -4.99 -4.85
CA GLU A 314 0.96 -5.03 -6.09
C GLU A 314 1.16 -3.82 -7.03
N SER A 315 2.09 -2.90 -6.73
CA SER A 315 2.33 -1.71 -7.53
C SER A 315 3.41 -1.87 -8.61
N ILE A 316 3.78 -3.10 -8.97
CA ILE A 316 4.84 -3.40 -9.95
C ILE A 316 4.33 -4.12 -11.21
N ASN A 317 3.01 -4.35 -11.28
CA ASN A 317 2.36 -4.96 -12.42
C ASN A 317 1.05 -4.21 -12.71
N GLY A 318 0.97 -3.61 -13.90
CA GLY A 318 -0.17 -2.79 -14.31
C GLY A 318 -1.51 -3.53 -14.38
N SER A 319 -1.51 -4.87 -14.38
CA SER A 319 -2.74 -5.68 -14.32
C SER A 319 -3.40 -5.67 -12.94
N PHE A 320 -2.63 -5.41 -11.88
CA PHE A 320 -3.12 -5.40 -10.49
C PHE A 320 -3.18 -4.00 -9.89
N ILE A 321 -2.80 -2.97 -10.66
CA ILE A 321 -2.62 -1.61 -10.13
C ILE A 321 -3.94 -0.96 -9.66
N SER A 322 -5.07 -1.43 -10.18
CA SER A 322 -6.40 -1.03 -9.72
C SER A 322 -6.66 -1.41 -8.26
N ASN A 323 -5.95 -2.41 -7.70
CA ASN A 323 -6.05 -2.80 -6.29
C ASN A 323 -5.50 -1.74 -5.35
N LEU A 324 -4.71 -0.78 -5.83
CA LEU A 324 -4.15 0.26 -4.98
C LEU A 324 -5.23 1.07 -4.24
N ARG A 325 -6.39 1.29 -4.87
CA ARG A 325 -7.57 1.93 -4.26
C ARG A 325 -8.11 1.21 -3.02
N ASN A 326 -7.80 -0.08 -2.88
CA ASN A 326 -8.23 -0.94 -1.76
C ASN A 326 -7.06 -1.28 -0.82
N SER A 327 -5.84 -0.89 -1.16
CA SER A 327 -4.63 -1.17 -0.38
C SER A 327 -4.35 -0.08 0.67
N SER A 328 -3.67 -0.42 1.76
CA SER A 328 -3.31 0.55 2.81
C SER A 328 -2.28 0.00 3.80
N ASN A 329 -1.48 0.88 4.40
CA ASN A 329 -0.70 0.59 5.62
C ASN A 329 -1.26 1.25 6.89
N VAL A 330 -2.37 1.99 6.79
CA VAL A 330 -3.02 2.71 7.89
C VAL A 330 -4.49 2.35 8.08
N ASN A 331 -4.96 1.30 7.40
CA ASN A 331 -6.35 0.83 7.42
C ASN A 331 -7.36 1.89 6.93
N VAL A 332 -6.97 2.68 5.93
CA VAL A 332 -7.85 3.58 5.18
C VAL A 332 -7.68 3.21 3.70
N LEU A 333 -8.73 2.68 3.08
CA LEU A 333 -8.69 2.17 1.71
C LEU A 333 -8.10 3.21 0.76
N GLY A 334 -7.07 2.82 0.00
CA GLY A 334 -6.41 3.70 -0.96
C GLY A 334 -5.38 4.64 -0.35
N ARG A 335 -5.17 4.62 0.98
CA ARG A 335 -4.22 5.51 1.66
C ARG A 335 -2.98 4.78 2.13
N TRP A 336 -1.83 5.31 1.76
CA TRP A 336 -0.53 4.98 2.31
C TRP A 336 0.07 6.18 3.03
N VAL A 337 0.67 5.97 4.19
CA VAL A 337 1.25 7.03 5.02
C VAL A 337 2.62 6.60 5.55
N PHE A 338 3.64 7.42 5.30
CA PHE A 338 5.01 7.14 5.72
C PHE A 338 5.54 8.33 6.52
N ARG A 339 6.24 8.05 7.61
CA ARG A 339 7.08 9.05 8.29
C ARG A 339 8.45 9.05 7.61
N VAL A 340 8.89 10.21 7.15
CA VAL A 340 10.07 10.36 6.27
C VAL A 340 11.10 11.36 6.80
N ASP A 341 11.01 11.80 8.05
CA ASP A 341 11.97 12.73 8.68
C ASP A 341 13.27 12.09 9.23
N GLY A 342 13.41 10.76 9.24
CA GLY A 342 14.53 10.09 9.93
C GLY A 342 15.86 10.06 9.15
N GLU A 343 16.98 10.38 9.81
CA GLU A 343 18.35 10.08 9.36
C GLU A 343 18.79 8.64 9.71
N PRO A 344 19.80 8.06 9.01
CA PRO A 344 20.41 6.78 9.38
C PRO A 344 21.22 6.94 10.68
N ARG A 345 20.60 6.69 11.83
CA ARG A 345 21.34 6.70 13.10
C ARG A 345 22.26 5.48 13.18
N ASN A 346 23.57 5.74 13.26
CA ASN A 346 24.58 4.83 13.83
C ASN A 346 24.26 4.53 15.31
N SER A 347 23.22 3.74 15.55
CA SER A 347 23.00 3.04 16.81
C SER A 347 23.17 1.56 16.54
N ILE A 348 24.09 0.93 17.25
CA ILE A 348 24.38 -0.50 17.24
C ILE A 348 23.07 -1.29 17.42
N LEU A 349 22.47 -1.67 16.30
CA LEU A 349 21.50 -2.74 16.14
C LEU A 349 21.74 -3.29 14.73
N ASN A 350 22.65 -4.27 14.62
CA ASN A 350 22.59 -5.25 13.55
C ASN A 350 21.23 -5.94 13.65
N ASN A 351 20.20 -5.40 13.01
CA ASN A 351 18.96 -6.09 12.69
C ASN A 351 18.26 -5.31 11.58
N ASN A 352 18.00 -6.01 10.47
CA ASN A 352 17.12 -5.59 9.38
C ASN A 352 15.69 -5.37 9.93
N VAL A 353 15.41 -4.19 10.47
CA VAL A 353 14.09 -3.81 11.00
C VAL A 353 13.55 -2.63 10.22
N VAL A 354 12.56 -2.92 9.36
CA VAL A 354 11.66 -1.91 8.79
C VAL A 354 10.60 -1.61 9.84
N GLY A 355 10.52 -0.36 10.28
CA GLY A 355 9.50 0.08 11.23
C GLY A 355 8.13 0.18 10.57
N PHE A 356 7.24 -0.79 10.84
CA PHE A 356 5.80 -0.65 10.63
C PHE A 356 5.13 -0.26 11.94
N ARG A 357 4.27 0.76 11.90
CA ARG A 357 3.48 1.19 13.05
C ARG A 357 2.25 0.29 13.17
N ILE A 358 2.38 -0.75 13.98
CA ILE A 358 1.29 -1.65 14.36
C ILE A 358 0.47 -0.97 15.45
N ARG A 359 -0.85 -0.90 15.25
CA ARG A 359 -1.77 -0.48 16.32
C ARG A 359 -2.00 -1.70 17.22
N LEU A 360 -1.41 -1.69 18.42
CA LEU A 360 -1.77 -2.61 19.49
C LEU A 360 -3.16 -2.25 20.00
N SER A 361 -4.12 -3.16 19.87
CA SER A 361 -5.25 -3.24 20.78
C SER A 361 -4.87 -4.23 21.88
N SER A 362 -4.57 -3.70 23.07
CA SER A 362 -4.46 -4.52 24.28
C SER A 362 -5.81 -5.18 24.56
N PHE A 363 -5.82 -6.49 24.76
CA PHE A 363 -6.80 -7.12 25.64
C PHE A 363 -6.03 -7.88 26.71
N LEU A 364 -6.25 -7.48 27.97
CA LEU A 364 -5.95 -8.28 29.15
C LEU A 364 -6.75 -9.59 29.03
N ASP A 365 -6.07 -10.72 28.86
CA ASP A 365 -6.03 -11.72 29.92
C ASP A 365 -4.91 -12.73 29.65
N LEU A 366 -3.80 -12.55 30.37
CA LEU A 366 -2.64 -13.44 30.39
C LEU A 366 -2.52 -14.09 31.77
N THR A 367 -3.64 -14.37 32.43
CA THR A 367 -3.62 -15.15 33.67
C THR A 367 -3.39 -16.62 33.31
N HIS A 368 -2.17 -17.08 33.62
CA HIS A 368 -1.62 -18.44 33.50
C HIS A 368 -0.54 -18.64 32.43
N ILE A 369 0.57 -17.91 32.55
CA ILE A 369 1.87 -18.35 32.02
C ILE A 369 2.81 -18.54 33.22
N LYS A 370 3.05 -19.80 33.60
CA LYS A 370 4.13 -20.21 34.50
C LYS A 370 5.18 -20.95 33.67
N THR A 371 6.00 -20.19 32.92
CA THR A 371 7.45 -20.44 32.68
C THR A 371 7.97 -19.48 31.60
N GLU A 372 9.14 -18.92 31.86
CA GLU A 372 9.81 -17.76 31.22
C GLU A 372 10.43 -18.05 29.82
N GLN A 373 9.70 -18.65 28.86
CA GLN A 373 10.33 -18.99 27.56
C GLN A 373 9.56 -18.73 26.25
N GLU A 374 8.46 -17.97 26.23
CA GLU A 374 7.77 -17.61 24.97
C GLU A 374 7.55 -16.09 24.80
N LYS A 375 8.65 -15.35 24.60
CA LYS A 375 8.62 -13.97 24.11
C LYS A 375 8.91 -13.95 22.60
N LEU A 376 7.85 -13.87 21.77
CA LEU A 376 7.76 -13.05 20.54
C LEU A 376 6.52 -13.50 19.73
N ILE A 377 5.44 -12.72 19.76
CA ILE A 377 4.43 -12.75 18.69
C ILE A 377 4.83 -11.63 17.71
N LYS A 378 5.30 -12.00 16.52
CA LYS A 378 5.63 -11.06 15.42
C LYS A 378 4.57 -11.19 14.31
N GLN A 379 3.69 -10.19 14.20
CA GLN A 379 2.76 -9.89 13.11
C GLN A 379 3.54 -9.41 11.85
N PHE A 380 3.19 -9.56 10.57
CA PHE A 380 2.05 -10.03 9.75
C PHE A 380 2.63 -10.73 8.50
N LEU A 381 1.83 -11.56 7.82
CA LEU A 381 2.09 -12.00 6.44
C LEU A 381 0.87 -11.63 5.57
N TYR A 382 1.09 -10.85 4.51
CA TYR A 382 0.07 -10.59 3.49
C TYR A 382 -0.02 -11.81 2.58
N LEU A 383 -0.98 -12.69 2.84
CA LEU A 383 -1.37 -13.73 1.90
C LEU A 383 -2.55 -13.22 1.07
N ARG A 384 -2.51 -13.46 -0.25
CA ARG A 384 -3.50 -12.91 -1.17
C ARG A 384 -4.85 -13.63 -1.01
N PRO A 385 -5.98 -12.90 -1.08
CA PRO A 385 -7.31 -13.49 -0.95
C PRO A 385 -7.63 -14.44 -2.11
N TYR A 386 -8.31 -15.54 -1.80
CA TYR A 386 -8.98 -16.42 -2.76
C TYR A 386 -10.48 -16.08 -2.79
N PHE A 387 -11.01 -15.83 -3.98
CA PHE A 387 -12.44 -15.72 -4.26
C PHE A 387 -12.78 -16.81 -5.29
N LEU A 388 -13.85 -17.57 -5.04
CA LEU A 388 -14.38 -18.55 -5.98
C LEU A 388 -15.01 -17.87 -7.20
#